data_AF-A0A6J4YLI9-F1
#
_entry.id   AF-A0A6J4YLI9-F1
#
_cell.length_a   1.000
_cell.length_b   1.000
_cell.length_c   1.000
_cell.angle_alpha   90.00
_cell.angle_beta   90.00
_cell.angle_gamma   90.00
#
_symmetry.space_group_name_H-M   'P 1'
#
loop_
_entity.id
_entity.type
_entity.pdbx_description
1 polymer ?
#
loop_
_entity_poly.entity_id
_entity_poly.type
_entity_poly.pdbx_seq_one_letter_code
_entity_poly.pdbx_strand_id
1 'polypeptide(L)'
;MSTFLNATDKVPVKNGLRVWTAILILALTLAWVTTATAASMPNACSVDGCDVKIVGVTKAGGELEITFESNFMPDVSKNHFHVWWGENFTVEQVSRNAQTVHGVEQGRWHRHADYPSYVTQGAASTSVRGQATTICVSAADRNHNILDVKVYDCVDVSDKL
;
A
#
# COMPACT_ATOMS: atom_id res chain seq x y z
N MET A 1 59.68 7.88 27.46
CA MET A 1 59.50 9.18 28.14
C MET A 1 59.54 10.26 27.06
N SER A 2 58.46 11.05 26.99
CA SER A 2 58.27 12.28 26.20
C SER A 2 58.03 12.20 24.69
N THR A 3 56.74 11.99 24.37
CA THR A 3 55.83 12.85 23.58
C THR A 3 56.38 14.15 22.97
N PHE A 4 56.01 14.50 21.74
CA PHE A 4 54.94 15.48 21.42
C PHE A 4 54.77 15.73 19.90
N LEU A 5 53.50 15.90 19.51
CA LEU A 5 52.97 16.37 18.22
C LEU A 5 53.41 17.81 17.91
N ASN A 6 53.45 18.24 16.63
CA ASN A 6 52.33 18.88 15.91
C ASN A 6 52.80 19.69 14.67
N ALA A 7 51.85 19.92 13.75
CA ALA A 7 51.87 20.71 12.51
C ALA A 7 52.38 22.18 12.68
N THR A 8 52.77 22.96 11.67
CA THR A 8 52.05 23.38 10.44
C THR A 8 52.98 24.13 9.45
N ASP A 9 52.53 24.20 8.19
CA ASP A 9 52.70 25.25 7.17
C ASP A 9 54.10 25.72 6.69
N LYS A 10 54.34 25.60 5.37
CA LYS A 10 54.22 26.71 4.39
C LYS A 10 54.70 26.31 2.99
N VAL A 11 53.88 26.64 2.00
CA VAL A 11 54.12 26.57 0.55
C VAL A 11 55.16 27.61 0.11
N PRO A 12 55.97 27.33 -0.93
CA PRO A 12 56.17 28.34 -1.96
C PRO A 12 55.91 27.80 -3.38
N VAL A 13 55.07 28.55 -4.07
CA VAL A 13 54.75 28.48 -5.50
C VAL A 13 55.91 29.08 -6.31
N LYS A 14 56.39 28.38 -7.36
CA LYS A 14 56.98 29.05 -8.54
C LYS A 14 56.68 28.29 -9.85
N ASN A 15 55.77 28.90 -10.61
CA ASN A 15 55.85 29.20 -12.03
C ASN A 15 56.11 28.05 -13.03
N GLY A 16 55.04 27.63 -13.70
CA GLY A 16 55.07 26.82 -14.91
C GLY A 16 53.80 27.01 -15.73
N LEU A 17 53.71 28.15 -16.40
CA LEU A 17 52.71 28.52 -17.40
C LEU A 17 52.45 27.40 -18.41
N ARG A 18 51.19 26.95 -18.55
CA ARG A 18 50.60 26.53 -19.83
C ARG A 18 49.08 26.40 -19.71
N VAL A 19 48.42 27.45 -20.18
CA VAL A 19 47.00 27.51 -20.52
C VAL A 19 46.72 26.48 -21.61
N TRP A 20 45.86 25.50 -21.34
CA TRP A 20 45.05 24.84 -22.37
C TRP A 20 43.64 24.69 -21.83
N THR A 21 42.79 25.58 -22.32
CA THR A 21 41.34 25.55 -22.20
C THR A 21 40.81 24.27 -22.85
N ALA A 22 40.08 23.45 -22.10
CA ALA A 22 39.18 22.46 -22.65
C ALA A 22 37.91 22.44 -21.80
N ILE A 23 36.94 23.24 -22.25
CA ILE A 23 35.55 23.18 -21.82
C ILE A 23 34.94 21.94 -22.47
N LEU A 24 34.39 21.01 -21.67
CA LEU A 24 33.46 19.98 -22.18
C LEU A 24 32.37 19.66 -21.14
N ILE A 25 31.27 20.43 -21.25
CA ILE A 25 29.86 20.02 -21.32
C ILE A 25 29.40 18.78 -20.49
N LEU A 26 28.65 19.11 -19.42
CA LEU A 26 27.26 18.70 -19.14
C LEU A 26 26.84 17.22 -19.32
N ALA A 27 26.51 16.56 -18.21
CA ALA A 27 25.41 15.61 -18.14
C ALA A 27 24.67 15.79 -16.80
N LEU A 28 23.69 16.69 -16.78
CA LEU A 28 22.65 16.69 -15.76
C LEU A 28 21.86 15.39 -15.92
N THR A 29 22.07 14.41 -15.05
CA THR A 29 21.12 13.31 -14.88
C THR A 29 19.91 13.86 -14.14
N LEU A 30 18.96 14.42 -14.90
CA LEU A 30 17.59 14.61 -14.45
C LEU A 30 17.06 13.22 -14.10
N ALA A 31 17.05 12.89 -12.82
CA ALA A 31 16.25 11.79 -12.31
C ALA A 31 14.79 12.19 -12.52
N TRP A 32 14.17 11.62 -13.55
CA TRP A 32 12.73 11.67 -13.74
C TRP A 32 12.12 10.84 -12.61
N VAL A 33 11.87 11.48 -11.47
CA VAL A 33 10.94 10.94 -10.48
C VAL A 33 9.56 11.09 -11.13
N THR A 34 9.11 10.03 -11.80
CA THR A 34 7.71 9.92 -12.19
C THR A 34 6.90 9.75 -10.91
N THR A 35 6.46 10.87 -10.32
CA THR A 35 5.36 10.82 -9.36
C THR A 35 4.17 10.26 -10.11
N ALA A 36 3.85 8.99 -9.88
CA ALA A 36 2.59 8.41 -10.33
C ALA A 36 1.47 9.27 -9.73
N THR A 37 0.91 10.14 -10.55
CA THR A 37 -0.31 10.86 -10.21
C THR A 37 -1.38 9.79 -10.11
N ALA A 38 -1.74 9.42 -8.88
CA ALA A 38 -3.02 8.79 -8.63
C ALA A 38 -4.07 9.75 -9.21
N ALA A 39 -4.61 9.42 -10.39
CA ALA A 39 -5.67 10.18 -10.99
C ALA A 39 -6.78 10.35 -9.94
N SER A 40 -7.42 11.52 -9.87
CA SER A 40 -8.55 11.74 -8.96
C SER A 40 -9.75 10.92 -9.43
N MET A 41 -9.70 9.62 -9.21
CA MET A 41 -10.80 8.71 -9.51
C MET A 41 -11.99 9.14 -8.64
N PRO A 42 -13.22 9.15 -9.19
CA PRO A 42 -14.38 9.45 -8.37
C PRO A 42 -14.59 8.35 -7.32
N ASN A 43 -15.15 8.71 -6.16
CA ASN A 43 -15.77 7.75 -5.25
C ASN A 43 -17.16 7.40 -5.79
N ALA A 44 -17.19 6.76 -6.95
CA ALA A 44 -18.41 6.30 -7.60
C ALA A 44 -18.05 5.06 -8.41
N CYS A 45 -18.90 4.03 -8.31
CA CYS A 45 -18.78 2.85 -9.14
C CYS A 45 -19.17 3.18 -10.59
N SER A 46 -18.55 2.49 -11.54
CA SER A 46 -19.05 2.48 -12.93
C SER A 46 -20.39 1.74 -13.02
N VAL A 47 -20.99 1.70 -14.22
CA VAL A 47 -22.19 0.87 -14.47
C VAL A 47 -21.93 -0.61 -14.27
N ASP A 48 -20.67 -1.04 -14.38
CA ASP A 48 -20.23 -2.43 -14.17
C ASP A 48 -19.97 -2.73 -12.68
N GLY A 49 -20.25 -1.80 -11.78
CA GLY A 49 -20.04 -1.95 -10.34
C GLY A 49 -18.69 -1.41 -9.86
N CYS A 50 -18.47 -1.55 -8.55
CA CYS A 50 -17.21 -1.23 -7.89
C CYS A 50 -16.37 -2.50 -7.82
N ASP A 51 -15.18 -2.46 -8.39
CA ASP A 51 -14.23 -3.57 -8.39
C ASP A 51 -12.95 -3.16 -7.67
N VAL A 52 -12.38 -4.11 -6.92
CA VAL A 52 -11.11 -3.98 -6.21
C VAL A 52 -10.38 -5.31 -6.24
N LYS A 53 -9.11 -5.28 -6.62
CA LYS A 53 -8.23 -6.45 -6.74
C LYS A 53 -6.98 -6.28 -5.92
N ILE A 54 -6.48 -7.39 -5.39
CA ILE A 54 -5.19 -7.45 -4.73
C ILE A 54 -4.13 -7.72 -5.80
N VAL A 55 -3.28 -6.73 -6.06
CA VAL A 55 -2.23 -6.83 -7.09
C VAL A 55 -0.84 -7.06 -6.49
N GLY A 56 -0.71 -6.97 -5.17
CA GLY A 56 0.54 -7.26 -4.47
C GLY A 56 0.34 -7.45 -2.97
N VAL A 57 1.15 -8.33 -2.39
CA VAL A 57 1.24 -8.53 -0.93
C VAL A 57 2.71 -8.68 -0.54
N THR A 58 3.15 -7.88 0.43
CA THR A 58 4.50 -7.94 0.98
C THR A 58 4.47 -7.92 2.51
N LYS A 59 5.54 -8.40 3.16
CA LYS A 59 5.68 -8.33 4.62
C LYS A 59 5.99 -6.89 5.04
N ALA A 60 5.25 -6.38 6.01
CA ALA A 60 5.45 -5.07 6.64
C ALA A 60 5.58 -5.23 8.16
N GLY A 61 6.79 -5.57 8.61
CA GLY A 61 7.04 -5.90 10.01
C GLY A 61 6.31 -7.19 10.41
N GLY A 62 5.42 -7.09 11.41
CA GLY A 62 4.56 -8.21 11.83
C GLY A 62 3.26 -8.32 11.03
N GLU A 63 2.99 -7.39 10.11
CA GLU A 63 1.77 -7.28 9.33
C GLU A 63 2.06 -7.48 7.82
N LEU A 64 1.02 -7.41 7.00
CA LEU A 64 1.12 -7.42 5.53
C LEU A 64 0.84 -6.02 4.98
N GLU A 65 1.64 -5.56 4.02
CA GLU A 65 1.25 -4.45 3.15
C GLU A 65 0.62 -5.03 1.87
N ILE A 66 -0.62 -4.64 1.62
CA ILE A 66 -1.45 -5.07 0.50
C ILE A 66 -1.56 -3.90 -0.47
N THR A 67 -1.30 -4.14 -1.75
CA THR A 67 -1.48 -3.19 -2.84
C THR A 67 -2.73 -3.54 -3.62
N PHE A 68 -3.59 -2.54 -3.83
CA PHE A 68 -4.85 -2.70 -4.56
C PHE A 68 -4.83 -2.00 -5.92
N GLU A 69 -5.59 -2.57 -6.85
CA GLU A 69 -6.11 -1.87 -8.02
C GLU A 69 -7.63 -1.76 -7.88
N SER A 70 -8.18 -0.58 -8.13
CA SER A 70 -9.62 -0.30 -7.97
C SER A 70 -10.12 0.64 -9.07
N ASN A 71 -11.39 0.48 -9.46
CA ASN A 71 -12.04 1.39 -10.40
C ASN A 71 -12.71 2.60 -9.73
N PHE A 72 -12.57 2.75 -8.42
CA PHE A 72 -13.06 3.88 -7.64
C PHE A 72 -12.04 4.32 -6.59
N MET A 73 -12.07 5.60 -6.21
CA MET A 73 -11.27 6.10 -5.09
C MET A 73 -12.01 5.84 -3.78
N PRO A 74 -11.49 5.02 -2.85
CA PRO A 74 -12.20 4.72 -1.61
C PRO A 74 -12.25 5.90 -0.64
N ASP A 75 -13.32 5.95 0.16
CA ASP A 75 -13.58 6.92 1.23
C ASP A 75 -14.52 6.26 2.23
N VAL A 76 -14.09 6.10 3.49
CA VAL A 76 -14.87 5.40 4.52
C VAL A 76 -16.22 6.05 4.83
N SER A 77 -16.43 7.31 4.44
CA SER A 77 -17.72 8.00 4.52
C SER A 77 -18.65 7.71 3.33
N LYS A 78 -18.16 6.99 2.32
CA LYS A 78 -18.83 6.61 1.08
C LYS A 78 -18.45 5.18 0.71
N ASN A 79 -18.13 4.90 -0.56
CA ASN A 79 -17.66 3.58 -0.98
C ASN A 79 -16.23 3.34 -0.50
N HIS A 80 -15.95 2.19 0.09
CA HIS A 80 -14.64 1.88 0.67
C HIS A 80 -14.36 0.38 0.63
N PHE A 81 -13.25 -0.06 1.21
CA PHE A 81 -12.85 -1.46 1.20
C PHE A 81 -13.13 -2.13 2.54
N HIS A 82 -13.57 -3.38 2.45
CA HIS A 82 -13.57 -4.33 3.55
C HIS A 82 -12.50 -5.39 3.26
N VAL A 83 -11.60 -5.62 4.23
CA VAL A 83 -10.56 -6.66 4.17
C VAL A 83 -10.77 -7.67 5.29
N TRP A 84 -10.64 -8.96 4.98
CA TRP A 84 -10.83 -10.04 5.95
C TRP A 84 -10.02 -11.29 5.60
N TRP A 85 -9.96 -12.22 6.55
CA TRP A 85 -9.35 -13.54 6.39
C TRP A 85 -10.37 -14.53 5.83
N GLY A 86 -10.15 -15.02 4.61
CA GLY A 86 -11.14 -15.72 3.79
C GLY A 86 -11.62 -17.05 4.37
N GLU A 87 -10.76 -17.80 5.06
CA GLU A 87 -11.15 -19.04 5.72
C GLU A 87 -12.02 -18.82 6.97
N ASN A 88 -11.95 -17.61 7.55
CA ASN A 88 -12.69 -17.30 8.77
C ASN A 88 -14.12 -16.82 8.48
N PHE A 89 -14.34 -16.12 7.37
CA PHE A 89 -15.63 -15.49 7.05
C PHE A 89 -15.88 -15.45 5.53
N THR A 90 -17.15 -15.63 5.14
CA THR A 90 -17.57 -15.37 3.75
C THR A 90 -17.80 -13.88 3.49
N VAL A 91 -17.91 -13.51 2.22
CA VAL A 91 -18.20 -12.13 1.78
C VAL A 91 -19.54 -11.60 2.34
N GLU A 92 -20.57 -12.45 2.46
CA GLU A 92 -21.86 -12.08 3.08
C GLU A 92 -21.71 -11.74 4.57
N GLN A 93 -20.81 -12.43 5.28
CA GLN A 93 -20.60 -12.24 6.71
C GLN A 93 -19.84 -10.95 7.03
N VAL A 94 -19.07 -10.42 6.09
CA VAL A 94 -18.29 -9.17 6.27
C VAL A 94 -19.06 -7.92 5.87
N SER A 95 -20.38 -7.96 6.08
CA SER A 95 -21.32 -6.90 5.78
C SER A 95 -22.08 -6.45 7.03
N ARG A 96 -22.37 -5.14 7.17
CA ARG A 96 -23.18 -4.64 8.30
C ARG A 96 -24.57 -5.28 8.34
N ASN A 97 -25.15 -5.54 7.17
CA ASN A 97 -26.47 -6.13 6.98
C ASN A 97 -26.43 -7.67 6.80
N ALA A 98 -25.35 -8.36 7.19
CA ALA A 98 -25.19 -9.82 7.08
C ALA A 98 -26.45 -10.58 7.53
N GLN A 99 -26.97 -10.28 8.73
CA GLN A 99 -28.12 -10.98 9.27
C GLN A 99 -29.44 -10.63 8.56
N THR A 100 -29.64 -9.36 8.22
CA THR A 100 -30.92 -8.87 7.70
C THR A 100 -31.11 -9.08 6.19
N VAL A 101 -30.02 -9.16 5.43
CA VAL A 101 -30.03 -9.36 3.98
C VAL A 101 -29.62 -10.77 3.58
N HIS A 102 -28.66 -11.38 4.28
CA HIS A 102 -28.10 -12.68 3.91
C HIS A 102 -28.47 -13.80 4.89
N GLY A 103 -29.09 -13.48 6.04
CA GLY A 103 -29.50 -14.48 7.03
C GLY A 103 -28.34 -15.15 7.77
N VAL A 104 -27.12 -14.59 7.68
CA VAL A 104 -25.90 -15.15 8.30
C VAL A 104 -25.43 -14.30 9.47
N GLU A 105 -24.76 -14.95 10.43
CA GLU A 105 -24.11 -14.25 11.53
C GLU A 105 -22.97 -13.37 10.99
N GLN A 106 -22.91 -12.15 11.49
CA GLN A 106 -21.92 -11.17 11.14
C GLN A 106 -20.51 -11.59 11.61
N GLY A 107 -19.57 -11.59 10.68
CA GLY A 107 -18.18 -11.95 10.90
C GLY A 107 -17.31 -10.81 11.43
N ARG A 108 -15.99 -10.90 11.20
CA ARG A 108 -15.05 -9.80 11.46
C ARG A 108 -14.33 -9.39 10.18
N TRP A 109 -14.22 -8.08 9.97
CA TRP A 109 -13.52 -7.46 8.85
C TRP A 109 -12.98 -6.10 9.27
N HIS A 110 -12.02 -5.59 8.51
CA HIS A 110 -11.51 -4.23 8.68
C HIS A 110 -12.00 -3.35 7.54
N ARG A 111 -12.65 -2.24 7.89
CA ARG A 111 -13.01 -1.19 6.92
C ARG A 111 -11.86 -0.19 6.80
N HIS A 112 -11.51 0.23 5.59
CA HIS A 112 -10.53 1.29 5.38
C HIS A 112 -10.69 1.96 4.01
N ALA A 113 -9.96 3.06 3.80
CA ALA A 113 -9.87 3.75 2.52
C ALA A 113 -8.42 4.03 2.09
N ASP A 114 -7.44 3.39 2.72
CA ASP A 114 -6.04 3.51 2.32
C ASP A 114 -5.84 2.90 0.91
N TYR A 115 -5.30 3.71 -0.01
CA TYR A 115 -5.12 3.34 -1.42
C TYR A 115 -3.91 4.08 -2.03
N PRO A 116 -3.07 3.43 -2.86
CA PRO A 116 -3.18 2.04 -3.29
C PRO A 116 -2.67 1.01 -2.27
N SER A 117 -1.97 1.43 -1.21
CA SER A 117 -1.40 0.55 -0.20
C SER A 117 -2.16 0.61 1.12
N TYR A 118 -2.29 -0.55 1.78
CA TYR A 118 -2.87 -0.73 3.10
C TYR A 118 -2.01 -1.69 3.91
N VAL A 119 -1.70 -1.35 5.15
CA VAL A 119 -1.05 -2.28 6.09
C VAL A 119 -2.14 -2.93 6.95
N THR A 120 -2.13 -4.27 7.02
CA THR A 120 -3.13 -5.03 7.78
C THR A 120 -3.16 -4.60 9.24
N GLN A 121 -4.37 -4.44 9.75
CA GLN A 121 -4.63 -4.02 11.13
C GLN A 121 -6.05 -4.41 11.55
N GLY A 122 -6.34 -4.27 12.85
CA GLY A 122 -7.65 -4.61 13.39
C GLY A 122 -8.03 -6.06 13.10
N ALA A 123 -9.23 -6.29 12.56
CA ALA A 123 -9.71 -7.64 12.23
C ALA A 123 -8.98 -8.30 11.05
N ALA A 124 -8.28 -7.53 10.22
CA ALA A 124 -7.44 -8.05 9.13
C ALA A 124 -5.99 -8.28 9.57
N SER A 125 -5.62 -7.92 10.81
CA SER A 125 -4.26 -8.13 11.33
C SER A 125 -3.86 -9.60 11.27
N THR A 126 -2.58 -9.85 10.96
CA THR A 126 -1.98 -11.19 10.99
C THR A 126 -2.05 -11.82 12.39
N SER A 127 -2.06 -10.99 13.45
CA SER A 127 -2.09 -11.45 14.84
C SER A 127 -3.42 -12.09 15.25
N VAL A 128 -4.51 -11.81 14.53
CA VAL A 128 -5.87 -12.30 14.84
C VAL A 128 -6.41 -13.29 13.81
N ARG A 129 -5.61 -13.65 12.80
CA ARG A 129 -6.01 -14.50 11.67
C ARG A 129 -6.32 -15.96 12.05
N GLY A 130 -5.79 -16.42 13.18
CA GLY A 130 -5.79 -17.84 13.52
C GLY A 130 -4.94 -18.64 12.53
N GLN A 131 -5.56 -19.62 11.86
CA GLN A 131 -4.90 -20.47 10.86
C GLN A 131 -5.10 -19.99 9.42
N ALA A 132 -5.95 -18.98 9.19
CA ALA A 132 -6.26 -18.47 7.86
C ALA A 132 -5.01 -18.00 7.11
N THR A 133 -4.88 -18.38 5.84
CA THR A 133 -3.78 -17.97 4.95
C THR A 133 -4.26 -17.21 3.74
N THR A 134 -5.57 -17.05 3.56
CA THR A 134 -6.15 -16.30 2.45
C THR A 134 -6.62 -14.93 2.93
N ILE A 135 -6.15 -13.87 2.30
CA ILE A 135 -6.66 -12.52 2.54
C ILE A 135 -7.59 -12.12 1.39
N CYS A 136 -8.74 -11.54 1.74
CA CYS A 136 -9.78 -11.16 0.80
C CYS A 136 -10.13 -9.68 0.92
N VAL A 137 -10.61 -9.10 -0.17
CA VAL A 137 -11.07 -7.71 -0.25
C VAL A 137 -12.37 -7.62 -1.07
N SER A 138 -13.24 -6.68 -0.68
CA SER A 138 -14.46 -6.34 -1.41
C SER A 138 -14.80 -4.87 -1.18
N ALA A 139 -15.53 -4.29 -2.14
CA ALA A 139 -16.09 -2.95 -2.00
C ALA A 139 -17.34 -2.94 -1.11
N ALA A 140 -17.49 -1.89 -0.31
CA ALA A 140 -18.61 -1.66 0.59
C ALA A 140 -19.15 -0.22 0.48
N ASP A 141 -20.43 -0.03 0.80
CA ASP A 141 -21.12 1.27 0.78
C ASP A 141 -20.86 2.09 2.06
N ARG A 142 -21.40 3.32 2.10
CA ARG A 142 -21.30 4.22 3.27
C ARG A 142 -21.83 3.64 4.59
N ASN A 143 -22.70 2.63 4.52
CA ASN A 143 -23.30 1.98 5.68
C ASN A 143 -22.52 0.72 6.08
N HIS A 144 -21.37 0.47 5.45
CA HIS A 144 -20.57 -0.75 5.62
C HIS A 144 -21.30 -2.02 5.16
N ASN A 145 -22.16 -1.91 4.15
CA ASN A 145 -22.73 -3.07 3.49
C ASN A 145 -21.87 -3.43 2.27
N ILE A 146 -21.62 -4.71 2.04
CA ILE A 146 -21.00 -5.16 0.80
C ILE A 146 -21.88 -4.75 -0.39
N LEU A 147 -21.26 -4.14 -1.41
CA LEU A 147 -21.98 -3.63 -2.58
C LEU A 147 -22.48 -4.76 -3.49
N ASP A 148 -21.64 -5.76 -3.75
CA ASP A 148 -21.98 -6.97 -4.48
C ASP A 148 -21.21 -8.16 -3.91
N VAL A 149 -21.93 -9.14 -3.36
CA VAL A 149 -21.34 -10.35 -2.76
C VAL A 149 -20.71 -11.29 -3.79
N LYS A 150 -20.84 -11.02 -5.08
CA LYS A 150 -20.17 -11.77 -6.16
C LYS A 150 -18.88 -11.10 -6.62
N VAL A 151 -18.59 -9.88 -6.17
CA VAL A 151 -17.42 -9.09 -6.58
C VAL A 151 -16.50 -8.92 -5.39
N TYR A 152 -15.56 -9.86 -5.26
CA TYR A 152 -14.51 -9.84 -4.26
C TYR A 152 -13.27 -10.56 -4.83
N ASP A 153 -12.12 -10.24 -4.28
CA ASP A 153 -10.85 -10.88 -4.65
C ASP A 153 -10.19 -11.48 -3.41
N CYS A 154 -9.55 -12.63 -3.58
CA CYS A 154 -8.91 -13.37 -2.50
C CYS A 154 -7.57 -13.93 -3.00
N VAL A 155 -6.52 -13.76 -2.21
CA VAL A 155 -5.19 -14.28 -2.52
C VAL A 155 -4.64 -15.10 -1.36
N ASP A 156 -4.01 -16.24 -1.66
CA ASP A 156 -3.24 -16.99 -0.68
C ASP A 156 -1.94 -16.22 -0.37
N VAL A 157 -1.70 -15.98 0.91
CA VAL A 157 -0.53 -15.26 1.44
C VAL A 157 0.30 -16.17 2.35
N SER A 158 0.12 -17.49 2.28
CA SER A 158 0.85 -18.48 3.08
C SER A 158 2.38 -18.28 3.08
N ASP A 159 2.96 -17.84 1.96
CA ASP A 159 4.40 -17.56 1.83
C ASP A 159 4.85 -16.21 2.44
N LYS A 160 3.90 -15.36 2.84
CA LYS A 160 4.12 -14.04 3.46
C LYS A 160 3.78 -13.99 4.95
N LEU A 161 3.44 -15.11 5.57
CA LEU A 161 3.08 -15.16 6.99
C LEU A 161 4.24 -15.52 7.93
#